data_AF-A0A8J6EXF6-F1
#
_entry.id   AF-A0A8J6EXF6-F1
#
_cell.length_a   1.000
_cell.length_b   1.000
_cell.length_c   1.000
_cell.angle_alpha   90.00
_cell.angle_beta   90.00
_cell.angle_gamma   90.00
#
_symmetry.space_group_name_H-M   'P 1'
#
loop_
_entity.id
_entity.type
_entity.pdbx_description
1 polymer ?
#
loop_
_entity_poly.entity_id
_entity_poly.type
_entity_poly.pdbx_seq_one_letter_code
_entity_poly.pdbx_strand_id
1 'polypeptide(L)'
;MGHLLDIIQTCEDAFANSESVTPGGDRNFVTCTRENADLLKELITSPHFQATLAPECNPWPADLKRLLVPEELQKRTLPCSNDDSISHHIQELQKISLHIEDLKHECPFLCSSVPGEEAVIQKLKLALTDFHQLIAAFLQVYENDFQEHCGHPAPPMSPSGPLFQSAHQLLTAFCKEVEAIAQFIESSRTIEGVVKKTQQAKECWGGSGTATLYEKIQELKQNYESFQSSLQD
;
A
#
# COMPACT_ATOMS: atom_id res chain seq x y z
N MET A 1 -3.07 36.13 44.97
CA MET A 1 -2.01 35.44 45.72
C MET A 1 -2.27 35.40 47.23
N GLY A 2 -2.69 36.50 47.87
CA GLY A 2 -3.15 36.45 49.29
C GLY A 2 -4.27 35.43 49.54
N HIS A 3 -5.21 35.29 48.61
CA HIS A 3 -6.32 34.34 48.71
C HIS A 3 -5.92 32.86 48.83
N LEU A 4 -4.83 32.41 48.19
CA LEU A 4 -4.46 30.99 48.21
C LEU A 4 -3.77 30.62 49.53
N LEU A 5 -2.93 31.52 50.05
CA LEU A 5 -2.33 31.40 51.37
C LEU A 5 -3.40 31.48 52.47
N ASP A 6 -4.40 32.37 52.32
CA ASP A 6 -5.55 32.44 53.22
C ASP A 6 -6.33 31.13 53.24
N ILE A 7 -6.57 30.49 52.08
CA ILE A 7 -7.28 29.20 52.02
C ILE A 7 -6.51 28.10 52.74
N ILE A 8 -5.19 28.04 52.59
CA ILE A 8 -4.34 27.06 53.29
C ILE A 8 -4.38 27.29 54.81
N GLN A 9 -4.26 28.55 55.24
CA GLN A 9 -4.32 28.94 56.65
C GLN A 9 -5.70 28.62 57.26
N THR A 10 -6.78 28.89 56.52
CA THR A 10 -8.17 28.60 56.95
C THR A 10 -8.42 27.10 57.06
N CYS A 11 -7.78 26.29 56.20
CA CYS A 11 -7.83 24.83 56.31
C CYS A 11 -7.14 24.34 57.59
N GLU A 12 -5.91 24.80 57.87
CA GLU A 12 -5.18 24.46 59.11
C GLU A 12 -6.01 24.79 60.37
N ASP A 13 -6.64 25.97 60.40
CA ASP A 13 -7.46 26.42 61.53
C ASP A 13 -8.78 25.63 61.68
N ALA A 14 -9.37 25.16 60.58
CA ALA A 14 -10.59 24.33 60.61
C ALA A 14 -10.33 22.93 61.19
N PHE A 15 -9.13 22.38 60.97
CA PHE A 15 -8.75 21.06 61.49
C PHE A 15 -8.22 21.11 62.92
N ALA A 16 -7.54 22.19 63.33
CA ALA A 16 -7.14 22.39 64.72
C ALA A 16 -8.35 22.50 65.68
N ASN A 17 -9.48 22.99 65.20
CA ASN A 17 -10.72 23.12 65.98
C ASN A 17 -11.58 21.83 66.02
N SER A 18 -11.15 20.76 65.34
CA SER A 18 -11.88 19.48 65.26
C SER A 18 -11.21 18.37 66.10
N GLU A 19 -10.58 18.70 67.24
CA GLU A 19 -10.16 17.70 68.23
C GLU A 19 -11.36 17.23 69.07
N SER A 20 -12.22 16.40 68.48
CA SER A 20 -12.94 15.40 69.26
C SER A 20 -13.28 14.18 68.40
N VAL A 21 -12.80 13.03 68.88
CA VAL A 21 -13.32 11.65 68.73
C VAL A 21 -12.37 10.65 68.04
N THR A 22 -11.84 9.78 68.91
CA THR A 22 -11.38 8.38 68.79
C THR A 22 -9.93 8.03 68.37
N PRO A 23 -9.27 7.09 69.09
CA PRO A 23 -7.85 6.78 68.92
C PRO A 23 -7.67 5.43 68.21
N GLY A 24 -7.24 5.44 66.94
CA GLY A 24 -6.90 4.20 66.25
C GLY A 24 -6.59 4.38 64.77
N GLY A 25 -5.46 5.01 64.45
CA GLY A 25 -4.93 5.13 63.08
C GLY A 25 -4.51 6.54 62.67
N ASP A 26 -5.08 7.58 63.29
CA ASP A 26 -5.05 8.95 62.77
C ASP A 26 -3.80 9.77 63.06
N ARG A 27 -2.87 9.30 63.91
CA ARG A 27 -1.62 10.04 64.16
C ARG A 27 -0.78 10.17 62.89
N ASN A 28 -0.80 9.16 62.02
CA ASN A 28 -0.07 9.22 60.75
C ASN A 28 -0.80 10.09 59.72
N PHE A 29 -2.13 10.11 59.72
CA PHE A 29 -2.91 10.92 58.78
C PHE A 29 -2.73 12.41 59.07
N VAL A 30 -2.90 12.82 60.33
CA VAL A 30 -2.72 14.24 60.74
C VAL A 30 -1.27 14.69 60.51
N THR A 31 -0.28 13.83 60.76
CA THR A 31 1.13 14.15 60.51
C THR A 31 1.42 14.26 59.00
N CYS A 32 0.92 13.33 58.19
CA CYS A 32 1.06 13.37 56.72
C CYS A 32 0.35 14.59 56.11
N THR A 33 -0.82 14.97 56.61
CA THR A 33 -1.54 16.18 56.16
C THR A 33 -0.76 17.44 56.50
N ARG A 34 -0.15 17.51 57.69
CA ARG A 34 0.70 18.63 58.09
C ARG A 34 1.96 18.71 57.24
N GLU A 35 2.64 17.59 57.02
CA GLU A 35 3.81 17.52 56.12
C GLU A 35 3.46 17.96 54.70
N ASN A 36 2.29 17.55 54.18
CA ASN A 36 1.80 17.98 52.87
C ASN A 36 1.47 19.48 52.83
N ALA A 37 0.90 20.04 53.89
CA ALA A 37 0.62 21.48 53.99
C ALA A 37 1.92 22.29 54.03
N ASP A 38 2.91 21.84 54.80
CA ASP A 38 4.23 22.45 54.88
C ASP A 38 4.96 22.40 53.52
N LEU A 39 4.90 21.26 52.81
CA LEU A 39 5.45 21.10 51.45
C LEU A 39 4.76 22.02 50.44
N LEU A 40 3.42 22.12 50.48
CA LEU A 40 2.68 23.02 49.59
C LEU A 40 3.02 24.48 49.88
N LYS A 41 3.19 24.84 51.14
CA LYS A 41 3.61 26.19 51.55
C LYS A 41 5.02 26.48 51.05
N GLU A 42 5.95 25.54 51.16
CA GLU A 42 7.31 25.68 50.62
C GLU A 42 7.30 25.82 49.09
N LEU A 43 6.52 24.99 48.38
CA LEU A 43 6.39 25.04 46.92
C LEU A 43 5.84 26.38 46.44
N ILE A 44 4.78 26.89 47.08
CA ILE A 44 4.13 28.17 46.71
C ILE A 44 5.02 29.37 47.07
N THR A 45 5.82 29.26 48.14
CA THR A 45 6.78 30.31 48.56
C THR A 45 8.07 30.26 47.75
N SER A 46 8.33 29.18 47.00
CA SER A 46 9.54 29.03 46.20
C SER A 46 9.61 30.05 45.06
N PRO A 47 10.71 30.83 44.95
CA PRO A 47 10.86 31.84 43.90
C PRO A 47 10.82 31.24 42.49
N HIS A 48 11.23 29.98 42.32
CA HIS A 48 11.21 29.28 41.04
C HIS A 48 9.80 28.94 40.56
N PHE A 49 8.90 28.59 41.49
CA PHE A 49 7.49 28.34 41.17
C PHE A 49 6.79 29.64 40.78
N GLN A 50 7.09 30.73 41.49
CA GLN A 50 6.56 32.06 41.18
C GLN A 50 6.99 32.56 39.79
N ALA A 51 8.24 32.33 39.39
CA ALA A 51 8.73 32.65 38.05
C ALA A 51 8.05 31.82 36.95
N THR A 52 7.62 30.60 37.26
CA THR A 52 6.88 29.73 36.31
C THR A 52 5.44 30.18 36.11
N LEU A 53 4.76 30.61 37.18
CA LEU A 53 3.38 31.09 37.12
C LEU A 53 3.25 32.49 36.52
N ALA A 54 4.30 33.31 36.63
CA ALA A 54 4.37 34.65 36.06
C ALA A 54 5.65 34.79 35.21
N PRO A 55 5.70 34.18 34.02
CA PRO A 55 6.85 34.32 33.14
C PRO A 55 7.03 35.81 32.77
N GLU A 56 8.26 36.32 32.91
CA GLU A 56 8.60 37.70 32.51
C GLU A 56 8.33 37.96 31.02
N CYS A 57 8.32 36.90 30.22
CA CYS A 57 7.89 36.93 28.83
C CYS A 57 6.36 36.79 28.76
N ASN A 58 5.68 37.89 28.46
CA ASN A 58 4.27 37.90 28.08
C ASN A 58 4.08 37.00 26.83
N PRO A 59 3.34 35.87 26.91
CA PRO A 59 3.19 34.92 25.81
C PRO A 59 2.29 35.44 24.67
N TRP A 60 1.73 36.64 24.82
CA TRP A 60 0.78 37.19 23.86
C TRP A 60 1.51 37.87 22.71
N PRO A 61 1.25 37.48 21.45
CA PRO A 61 1.79 38.18 20.28
C PRO A 61 1.34 39.64 20.29
N ALA A 62 2.18 40.52 19.73
CA ALA A 62 2.01 41.98 19.78
C ALA A 62 0.63 42.46 19.28
N ASP A 63 -0.04 41.66 18.46
CA ASP A 63 -1.34 41.98 17.87
C ASP A 63 -2.50 41.95 18.87
N LEU A 64 -2.42 41.10 19.90
CA LEU A 64 -3.47 41.00 20.92
C LEU A 64 -3.31 42.04 22.04
N LYS A 65 -2.10 42.60 22.23
CA LYS A 65 -1.86 43.69 23.18
C LYS A 65 -2.67 44.94 22.83
N ARG A 66 -2.93 45.18 21.54
CA ARG A 66 -3.73 46.33 21.07
C ARG A 66 -5.20 46.25 21.47
N LEU A 67 -5.71 45.06 21.79
CA LEU A 67 -7.10 44.82 22.16
C LEU A 67 -7.34 44.85 23.68
N LEU A 68 -6.26 44.77 24.47
CA LEU A 68 -6.32 44.61 25.93
C LEU A 68 -5.98 45.89 26.70
N VAL A 69 -5.59 46.98 26.03
CA VAL A 69 -5.40 48.27 26.68
C VAL A 69 -6.78 48.88 26.95
N PRO A 70 -7.20 49.03 28.22
CA PRO A 70 -8.45 49.69 28.56
C PRO A 70 -8.29 51.18 28.28
N GLU A 71 -8.79 51.55 27.12
CA GLU A 71 -9.39 52.81 26.73
C GLU A 71 -9.55 53.85 27.86
N GLU A 72 -8.62 54.81 27.92
CA GLU A 72 -8.93 56.16 28.39
C GLU A 72 -8.40 57.17 27.36
N LEU A 73 -9.31 57.47 26.42
CA LEU A 73 -9.48 58.75 25.75
C LEU A 73 -8.25 59.33 24.99
N GLN A 74 -8.31 59.27 23.65
CA GLN A 74 -8.70 60.46 22.88
C GLN A 74 -8.68 60.22 21.36
N LYS A 75 -9.86 60.43 20.76
CA LYS A 75 -10.04 61.24 19.56
C LYS A 75 -9.05 60.97 18.42
N ARG A 76 -9.23 59.85 17.74
CA ARG A 76 -9.04 59.84 16.30
C ARG A 76 -10.31 59.32 15.68
N THR A 77 -11.05 60.23 15.06
CA THR A 77 -12.11 59.91 14.10
C THR A 77 -11.51 58.96 13.08
N LEU A 78 -11.66 57.65 13.30
CA LEU A 78 -11.52 56.67 12.25
C LEU A 78 -12.76 56.86 11.38
N PRO A 79 -12.61 57.06 10.06
CA PRO A 79 -13.76 57.01 9.18
C PRO A 79 -14.37 55.62 9.34
N CYS A 80 -15.57 55.54 9.89
CA CYS A 80 -16.38 54.34 9.80
C CYS A 80 -16.79 54.22 8.32
N SER A 81 -15.91 53.63 7.51
CA SER A 81 -16.08 53.43 6.07
C SER A 81 -16.07 51.94 5.74
N ASN A 82 -16.52 51.09 6.66
CA ASN A 82 -16.58 49.64 6.45
C ASN A 82 -17.99 49.08 6.57
N ASP A 83 -18.97 49.87 7.02
CA ASP A 83 -20.36 49.40 7.19
C ASP A 83 -20.99 49.10 5.81
N ASP A 84 -20.74 49.95 4.81
CA ASP A 84 -21.14 49.71 3.42
C ASP A 84 -20.41 48.51 2.79
N SER A 85 -19.15 48.25 3.16
CA SER A 85 -18.38 47.10 2.65
C SER A 85 -18.85 45.78 3.26
N ILE A 86 -19.13 45.76 4.56
CA ILE A 86 -19.68 44.60 5.26
C ILE A 86 -21.10 44.33 4.77
N SER A 87 -21.93 45.37 4.62
CA SER A 87 -23.27 45.28 4.04
C SER A 87 -23.23 44.74 2.60
N HIS A 88 -22.30 45.22 1.77
CA HIS A 88 -22.09 44.71 0.42
C HIS A 88 -21.69 43.23 0.41
N HIS A 89 -20.79 42.80 1.30
CA HIS A 89 -20.37 41.40 1.38
C HIS A 89 -21.50 40.50 1.87
N ILE A 90 -22.32 40.97 2.82
CA ILE A 90 -23.53 40.27 3.27
C ILE A 90 -24.53 40.15 2.11
N GLN A 91 -24.71 41.20 1.32
CA GLN A 91 -25.60 41.18 0.16
C GLN A 91 -25.08 40.26 -0.94
N GLU A 92 -23.78 40.21 -1.19
CA GLU A 92 -23.17 39.24 -2.10
C GLU A 92 -23.32 37.80 -1.60
N LEU A 93 -23.09 37.55 -0.31
CA LEU A 93 -23.32 36.23 0.28
C LEU A 93 -24.79 35.80 0.17
N GLN A 94 -25.74 36.71 0.39
CA GLN A 94 -27.16 36.46 0.18
C GLN A 94 -27.48 36.18 -1.29
N LYS A 95 -26.89 36.93 -2.22
CA LYS A 95 -27.05 36.72 -3.66
C LYS A 95 -26.48 35.37 -4.10
N ILE A 96 -25.31 35.00 -3.59
CA ILE A 96 -24.68 33.69 -3.85
C ILE A 96 -25.56 32.59 -3.25
N SER A 97 -26.08 32.77 -2.03
CA SER A 97 -26.98 31.80 -1.40
C SER A 97 -28.27 31.61 -2.19
N LEU A 98 -28.88 32.69 -2.69
CA LEU A 98 -30.04 32.63 -3.57
C LEU A 98 -29.70 31.93 -4.89
N HIS A 99 -28.55 32.25 -5.49
CA HIS A 99 -28.12 31.63 -6.73
C HIS A 99 -27.83 30.14 -6.57
N ILE A 100 -27.26 29.72 -5.44
CA ILE A 100 -27.09 28.30 -5.11
C ILE A 100 -28.44 27.60 -4.99
N GLU A 101 -29.44 28.22 -4.36
CA GLU A 101 -30.77 27.62 -4.22
C GLU A 101 -31.50 27.54 -5.58
N ASP A 102 -31.36 28.55 -6.45
CA ASP A 102 -31.87 28.50 -7.82
C ASP A 102 -31.19 27.39 -8.64
N LEU A 103 -29.86 27.28 -8.57
CA LEU A 103 -29.10 26.23 -9.26
C LEU A 103 -29.48 24.84 -8.76
N LYS A 104 -29.79 24.73 -7.47
CA LYS A 104 -30.28 23.52 -6.83
C LYS A 104 -31.69 23.14 -7.29
N HIS A 105 -32.56 24.13 -7.54
CA HIS A 105 -33.85 23.93 -8.18
C HIS A 105 -33.73 23.55 -9.67
N GLU A 106 -32.73 24.06 -10.39
CA GLU A 106 -32.41 23.64 -11.78
C GLU A 106 -31.82 22.23 -11.86
N CYS A 107 -31.15 21.78 -10.80
CA CYS A 107 -30.52 20.46 -10.72
C CYS A 107 -31.18 19.55 -9.66
N PRO A 108 -32.46 19.17 -9.84
CA PRO A 108 -33.18 18.35 -8.86
C PRO A 108 -32.56 16.96 -8.67
N PHE A 109 -31.72 16.50 -9.61
CA PHE A 109 -31.00 15.23 -9.54
C PHE A 109 -29.82 15.23 -8.55
N LEU A 110 -29.28 16.40 -8.17
CA LEU A 110 -28.22 16.50 -7.17
C LEU A 110 -28.79 16.55 -5.74
N CYS A 111 -30.05 16.94 -5.59
CA CYS A 111 -30.73 17.08 -4.30
C CYS A 111 -31.82 16.05 -4.05
N SER A 112 -32.26 15.31 -5.08
CA SER A 112 -32.98 14.08 -4.86
C SER A 112 -31.97 13.05 -4.37
N SER A 113 -31.89 12.90 -3.04
CA SER A 113 -31.37 11.68 -2.44
C SER A 113 -32.26 10.53 -2.91
N VAL A 114 -31.96 9.96 -4.08
CA VAL A 114 -32.50 8.67 -4.47
C VAL A 114 -32.00 7.69 -3.39
N PRO A 115 -32.90 7.01 -2.66
CA PRO A 115 -32.51 6.08 -1.61
C PRO A 115 -31.80 4.88 -2.25
N GLY A 116 -30.49 5.03 -2.45
CA GLY A 116 -29.66 4.12 -3.25
C GLY A 116 -28.29 4.71 -3.57
N GLU A 117 -28.22 5.96 -4.01
CA GLU A 117 -26.94 6.60 -4.38
C GLU A 117 -26.11 7.02 -3.17
N GLU A 118 -26.75 7.52 -2.12
CA GLU A 118 -26.08 7.81 -0.84
C GLU A 118 -25.46 6.53 -0.25
N ALA A 119 -26.13 5.38 -0.39
CA ALA A 119 -25.58 4.11 0.06
C ALA A 119 -24.33 3.68 -0.74
N VAL A 120 -24.27 3.99 -2.04
CA VAL A 120 -23.08 3.73 -2.87
C VAL A 120 -21.93 4.64 -2.45
N ILE A 121 -22.20 5.93 -2.24
CA ILE A 121 -21.18 6.90 -1.80
C ILE A 121 -20.64 6.53 -0.42
N GLN A 122 -21.50 6.14 0.52
CA GLN A 122 -21.11 5.69 1.86
C GLN A 122 -20.29 4.39 1.81
N LYS A 123 -20.66 3.44 0.95
CA LYS A 123 -19.87 2.22 0.72
C LYS A 123 -18.49 2.52 0.12
N LEU A 124 -18.42 3.46 -0.82
CA LEU A 124 -17.14 3.89 -1.40
C LEU A 124 -16.26 4.59 -0.36
N LYS A 125 -16.83 5.48 0.46
CA LYS A 125 -16.13 6.12 1.58
C LYS A 125 -15.61 5.09 2.57
N LEU A 126 -16.41 4.08 2.89
CA LEU A 126 -16.01 2.99 3.78
C LEU A 126 -14.86 2.18 3.16
N ALA A 127 -14.98 1.76 1.91
CA ALA A 127 -13.92 1.03 1.21
C ALA A 127 -12.61 1.83 1.14
N LEU A 128 -12.69 3.13 0.86
CA LEU A 128 -11.52 4.01 0.85
C LEU A 128 -10.87 4.13 2.24
N THR A 129 -11.70 4.18 3.29
CA THR A 129 -11.23 4.22 4.68
C THR A 129 -10.56 2.90 5.06
N ASP A 130 -11.15 1.76 4.71
CA ASP A 130 -10.56 0.43 4.92
C ASP A 130 -9.21 0.29 4.20
N PHE A 131 -9.13 0.73 2.94
CA PHE A 131 -7.87 0.73 2.20
C PHE A 131 -6.83 1.63 2.84
N HIS A 132 -7.21 2.81 3.30
CA HIS A 132 -6.31 3.70 4.01
C HIS A 132 -5.77 3.05 5.29
N GLN A 133 -6.62 2.39 6.07
CA GLN A 133 -6.22 1.67 7.28
C GLN A 133 -5.30 0.49 6.96
N LEU A 134 -5.59 -0.28 5.90
CA LEU A 134 -4.75 -1.38 5.46
C LEU A 134 -3.36 -0.88 5.05
N ILE A 135 -3.30 0.20 4.27
CA ILE A 135 -2.03 0.80 3.84
C ILE A 135 -1.28 1.36 5.05
N ALA A 136 -1.95 2.05 5.97
CA ALA A 136 -1.32 2.57 7.18
C ALA A 136 -0.76 1.45 8.06
N ALA A 137 -1.53 0.37 8.28
CA ALA A 137 -1.07 -0.79 9.03
C ALA A 137 0.11 -1.49 8.33
N PHE A 138 0.05 -1.63 7.01
CA PHE A 138 1.15 -2.19 6.22
C PHE A 138 2.42 -1.33 6.33
N LEU A 139 2.29 0.00 6.18
CA LEU A 139 3.42 0.92 6.32
C LEU A 139 4.03 0.86 7.71
N GLN A 140 3.20 0.79 8.75
CA GLN A 140 3.68 0.65 10.12
C GLN A 140 4.44 -0.66 10.33
N VAL A 141 3.93 -1.79 9.81
CA VAL A 141 4.64 -3.07 9.85
C VAL A 141 5.93 -3.01 9.04
N TYR A 142 5.89 -2.34 7.87
CA TYR A 142 7.06 -2.15 7.04
C TYR A 142 8.14 -1.36 7.77
N GLU A 143 7.82 -0.21 8.36
CA GLU A 143 8.76 0.65 9.08
C GLU A 143 9.34 -0.03 10.33
N ASN A 144 8.53 -0.81 11.06
CA ASN A 144 8.97 -1.43 12.31
C ASN A 144 9.71 -2.76 12.12
N ASP A 145 9.26 -3.61 11.19
CA ASP A 145 9.74 -5.00 11.11
C ASP A 145 10.53 -5.29 9.82
N PHE A 146 10.18 -4.65 8.70
CA PHE A 146 10.76 -4.98 7.39
C PHE A 146 11.81 -3.98 6.92
N GLN A 147 11.80 -2.74 7.41
CA GLN A 147 12.68 -1.68 6.95
C GLN A 147 14.16 -2.02 7.20
N GLU A 148 14.46 -2.68 8.32
CA GLU A 148 15.82 -3.16 8.61
C GLU A 148 16.30 -4.20 7.57
N HIS A 149 15.37 -4.99 7.02
CA HIS A 149 15.64 -6.03 6.05
C HIS A 149 15.63 -5.51 4.59
N CYS A 150 15.00 -4.36 4.35
CA CYS A 150 14.94 -3.73 3.04
C CYS A 150 16.22 -2.92 2.75
N GLY A 151 16.97 -3.31 1.72
CA GLY A 151 18.21 -2.63 1.33
C GLY A 151 19.48 -3.26 1.91
N HIS A 152 19.37 -4.36 2.67
CA HIS A 152 20.53 -5.20 2.94
C HIS A 152 21.08 -5.74 1.61
N PRO A 153 22.39 -5.60 1.34
CA PRO A 153 22.99 -6.28 0.21
C PRO A 153 22.70 -7.77 0.35
N ALA A 154 22.35 -8.43 -0.77
CA ALA A 154 22.07 -9.86 -0.78
C ALA A 154 23.13 -10.58 0.07
N PRO A 155 22.72 -11.43 1.05
CA PRO A 155 23.67 -12.13 1.89
C PRO A 155 24.73 -12.76 0.98
N PRO A 156 26.04 -12.56 1.25
CA PRO A 156 27.06 -13.11 0.39
C PRO A 156 26.78 -14.61 0.29
N MET A 157 26.48 -15.07 -0.93
CA MET A 157 26.16 -16.47 -1.16
C MET A 157 27.25 -17.28 -0.48
N SER A 158 26.85 -18.24 0.36
CA SER A 158 27.78 -19.15 1.04
C SER A 158 28.87 -19.61 0.06
N PRO A 159 30.10 -19.93 0.52
CA PRO A 159 31.25 -20.26 -0.35
C PRO A 159 30.99 -21.36 -1.39
N SER A 160 29.86 -22.06 -1.28
CA SER A 160 29.26 -23.01 -2.22
C SER A 160 28.64 -22.40 -3.50
N GLY A 161 28.44 -21.07 -3.60
CA GLY A 161 27.80 -20.42 -4.75
C GLY A 161 28.42 -20.78 -6.11
N PRO A 162 29.76 -20.73 -6.25
CA PRO A 162 30.44 -21.18 -7.47
C PRO A 162 30.25 -22.67 -7.77
N LEU A 163 30.12 -23.53 -6.75
CA LEU A 163 29.86 -24.96 -6.92
C LEU A 163 28.44 -25.21 -7.44
N PHE A 164 27.43 -24.55 -6.87
CA PHE A 164 26.05 -24.65 -7.35
C PHE A 164 25.89 -24.09 -8.76
N GLN A 165 26.55 -22.97 -9.06
CA GLN A 165 26.58 -22.39 -10.39
C GLN A 165 27.24 -23.35 -11.40
N SER A 166 28.37 -23.95 -11.03
CA SER A 166 29.07 -24.93 -11.87
C SER A 166 28.22 -26.19 -12.09
N ALA A 167 27.59 -26.72 -11.05
CA ALA A 167 26.69 -27.87 -11.16
C ALA A 167 25.47 -27.56 -12.05
N HIS A 168 24.88 -26.37 -11.90
CA HIS A 168 23.77 -25.92 -12.73
C HIS A 168 24.18 -25.78 -14.20
N GLN A 169 25.35 -25.22 -14.48
CA GLN A 169 25.90 -25.11 -15.83
C GLN A 169 26.16 -26.48 -16.44
N LEU A 170 26.74 -27.41 -15.68
CA LEU A 170 27.04 -28.77 -16.14
C LEU A 170 25.76 -29.56 -16.43
N LEU A 171 24.76 -29.48 -15.55
CA LEU A 171 23.44 -30.08 -15.76
C LEU A 171 22.75 -29.48 -16.99
N THR A 172 22.83 -28.16 -17.16
CA THR A 172 22.24 -27.48 -18.33
C THR A 172 22.91 -27.92 -19.62
N ALA A 173 24.25 -28.03 -19.63
CA ALA A 173 25.00 -28.53 -20.78
C ALA A 173 24.61 -29.97 -21.12
N PHE A 174 24.51 -30.83 -20.09
CA PHE A 174 24.08 -32.22 -20.26
C PHE A 174 22.66 -32.32 -20.84
N CYS A 175 21.69 -31.56 -20.33
CA CYS A 175 20.33 -31.56 -20.87
C CYS A 175 20.31 -31.16 -22.36
N LYS A 176 21.08 -30.15 -22.75
CA LYS A 176 21.20 -29.73 -24.15
C LYS A 176 21.82 -30.80 -25.04
N GLU A 177 22.83 -31.51 -24.54
CA GLU A 177 23.46 -32.61 -25.27
C GLU A 177 22.49 -33.78 -25.47
N VAL A 178 21.72 -34.14 -24.44
CA VAL A 178 20.67 -35.17 -24.55
C VAL A 178 19.60 -34.78 -25.56
N GLU A 179 19.18 -33.51 -25.57
CA GLU A 179 18.22 -33.00 -26.55
C GLU A 179 18.78 -33.05 -27.98
N ALA A 180 20.05 -32.67 -28.17
CA ALA A 180 20.72 -32.77 -29.46
C ALA A 180 20.83 -34.22 -29.95
N ILE A 181 21.13 -35.16 -29.05
CA ILE A 181 21.16 -36.60 -29.37
C ILE A 181 19.77 -37.10 -29.77
N ALA A 182 18.71 -36.68 -29.05
CA ALA A 182 17.34 -37.05 -29.40
C ALA A 182 16.95 -36.55 -30.80
N GLN A 183 17.31 -35.30 -31.13
CA GLN A 183 17.10 -34.72 -32.46
C GLN A 183 17.89 -35.48 -33.54
N PHE A 184 19.15 -35.84 -33.25
CA PHE A 184 19.97 -36.63 -34.16
C PHE A 184 19.34 -38.00 -34.43
N ILE A 185 18.87 -38.71 -33.40
CA ILE A 185 18.19 -40.00 -33.55
C ILE A 185 16.94 -39.88 -34.42
N GLU A 186 16.12 -38.85 -34.21
CA GLU A 186 14.92 -38.63 -35.02
C GLU A 186 15.26 -38.30 -36.49
N SER A 187 16.32 -37.52 -36.71
CA SER A 187 16.82 -37.23 -38.05
C SER A 187 17.32 -38.51 -38.75
N SER A 188 18.04 -39.37 -38.03
CA SER A 188 18.51 -40.67 -38.55
C SER A 188 17.33 -41.57 -38.92
N ARG A 189 16.32 -41.67 -38.05
CA ARG A 189 15.10 -42.43 -38.32
C ARG A 189 14.37 -41.90 -39.56
N THR A 190 14.30 -40.59 -39.72
CA THR A 190 13.69 -39.95 -40.90
C THR A 190 14.47 -40.30 -42.16
N ILE A 191 15.81 -40.22 -42.12
CA ILE A 191 16.68 -40.59 -43.24
C ILE A 191 16.51 -42.07 -43.59
N GLU A 192 16.54 -42.97 -42.61
CA GLU A 192 16.28 -44.40 -42.81
C GLU A 192 14.91 -44.65 -43.44
N GLY A 193 13.88 -43.92 -43.00
CA GLY A 193 12.55 -43.98 -43.59
C GLY A 193 12.52 -43.54 -45.05
N VAL A 194 13.21 -42.44 -45.39
CA VAL A 194 13.34 -41.97 -46.77
C VAL A 194 14.11 -42.99 -47.61
N VAL A 195 15.23 -43.52 -47.12
CA VAL A 195 16.03 -44.53 -47.83
C VAL A 195 15.21 -45.79 -48.09
N LYS A 196 14.47 -46.31 -47.09
CA LYS A 196 13.58 -47.47 -47.28
C LYS A 196 12.50 -47.20 -48.33
N LYS A 197 11.85 -46.03 -48.29
CA LYS A 197 10.86 -45.64 -49.29
C LYS A 197 11.47 -45.52 -50.69
N THR A 198 12.66 -44.92 -50.81
CA THR A 198 13.37 -44.80 -52.08
C THR A 198 13.83 -46.16 -52.60
N GLN A 199 14.23 -47.09 -51.73
CA GLN A 199 14.60 -48.45 -52.11
C GLN A 199 13.40 -49.27 -52.58
N GLN A 200 12.28 -49.23 -51.86
CA GLN A 200 11.01 -49.82 -52.32
C GLN A 200 10.55 -49.19 -53.64
N ALA A 201 10.71 -47.86 -53.79
CA ALA A 201 10.46 -47.20 -55.06
C ALA A 201 11.42 -47.70 -56.15
N LYS A 202 12.71 -47.94 -55.87
CA LYS A 202 13.73 -48.50 -56.80
C LYS A 202 13.40 -49.92 -57.24
N GLU A 203 12.81 -50.71 -56.37
CA GLU A 203 12.17 -51.98 -56.72
C GLU A 203 10.96 -51.77 -57.65
N CYS A 204 10.24 -50.64 -57.54
CA CYS A 204 9.16 -50.23 -58.44
C CYS A 204 9.59 -49.42 -59.69
N TRP A 205 10.84 -48.95 -59.79
CA TRP A 205 11.35 -48.23 -60.98
C TRP A 205 11.57 -49.18 -62.18
N GLY A 206 11.41 -50.49 -61.97
CA GLY A 206 11.13 -51.45 -63.04
C GLY A 206 9.71 -51.29 -63.56
N GLY A 207 9.43 -50.17 -64.23
CA GLY A 207 8.17 -49.87 -64.91
C GLY A 207 7.91 -50.80 -66.09
N SER A 208 7.58 -52.03 -65.79
CA SER A 208 6.99 -53.03 -66.68
C SER A 208 6.43 -54.06 -65.72
N GLY A 209 5.12 -54.32 -65.77
CA GLY A 209 4.45 -55.28 -64.89
C GLY A 209 5.32 -56.52 -64.72
N THR A 210 5.34 -57.09 -63.51
CA THR A 210 6.19 -58.23 -63.13
C THR A 210 5.94 -59.44 -64.03
N ALA A 211 6.40 -59.37 -65.26
CA ALA A 211 6.49 -60.47 -66.18
C ALA A 211 7.64 -61.28 -65.63
N THR A 212 7.28 -62.26 -64.81
CA THR A 212 8.21 -63.25 -64.30
C THR A 212 9.05 -63.75 -65.47
N LEU A 213 10.35 -63.98 -65.26
CA LEU A 213 11.28 -64.46 -66.31
C LEU A 213 10.66 -65.57 -67.18
N TYR A 214 9.87 -66.43 -66.55
CA TYR A 214 9.06 -67.46 -67.16
C TYR A 214 8.11 -66.96 -68.28
N GLU A 215 7.33 -65.91 -68.03
CA GLU A 215 6.42 -65.32 -69.04
C GLU A 215 7.18 -64.77 -70.23
N LYS A 216 8.34 -64.13 -70.00
CA LYS A 216 9.18 -63.61 -71.08
C LYS A 216 9.85 -64.72 -71.91
N ILE A 217 10.26 -65.82 -71.26
CA ILE A 217 10.75 -67.01 -71.95
C ILE A 217 9.65 -67.68 -72.76
N GLN A 218 8.43 -67.72 -72.23
CA GLN A 218 7.27 -68.31 -72.91
C GLN A 218 6.85 -67.47 -74.12
N GLU A 219 6.84 -66.15 -74.00
CA GLU A 219 6.59 -65.20 -75.09
C GLU A 219 7.65 -65.32 -76.21
N LEU A 220 8.92 -65.47 -75.83
CA LEU A 220 10.02 -65.72 -76.77
C LEU A 220 9.86 -67.06 -77.50
N LYS A 221 9.49 -68.12 -76.77
CA LYS A 221 9.24 -69.44 -77.35
C LYS A 221 8.10 -69.39 -78.36
N GLN A 222 6.99 -68.74 -78.03
CA GLN A 222 5.83 -68.63 -78.91
C GLN A 222 6.14 -67.83 -80.19
N ASN A 223 6.94 -66.77 -80.06
CA ASN A 223 7.43 -66.02 -81.22
C ASN A 223 8.34 -66.88 -82.11
N TYR A 224 9.25 -67.68 -81.53
CA TYR A 224 10.13 -68.54 -82.32
C TYR A 224 9.35 -69.62 -83.07
N GLU A 225 8.35 -70.24 -82.42
CA GLU A 225 7.43 -71.18 -83.07
C GLU A 225 6.67 -70.52 -84.22
N SER A 226 6.19 -69.28 -84.03
CA SER A 226 5.50 -68.52 -85.08
C SER A 226 6.42 -68.18 -86.25
N PHE A 227 7.67 -67.79 -85.98
CA PHE A 227 8.69 -67.57 -87.00
C PHE A 227 9.05 -68.85 -87.75
N GLN A 228 9.16 -69.98 -87.04
CA GLN A 228 9.45 -71.27 -87.62
C GLN A 228 8.31 -71.75 -88.52
N SER A 229 7.06 -71.55 -88.10
CA SER A 229 5.88 -71.81 -88.94
C SER A 229 5.86 -70.92 -90.18
N SER A 230 6.24 -69.64 -90.07
CA SER A 230 6.31 -68.71 -91.21
C SER A 230 7.46 -68.99 -92.19
N LEU A 231 8.45 -69.81 -91.81
CA LEU A 231 9.56 -70.23 -92.67
C LEU A 231 9.26 -71.55 -93.42
N GLN A 232 8.14 -72.20 -93.08
CA GLN A 232 7.77 -73.52 -93.60
C GLN A 232 6.57 -73.46 -94.57
N ASP A 233 6.01 -72.26 -94.78
CA ASP A 233 5.17 -71.86 -95.92
C ASP A 233 6.02 -71.18 -97.02
#